data_AF-A0A6J3IDD1-F1
#
_entry.id   AF-A0A6J3IDD1-F1
#
_cell.length_a   1.000
_cell.length_b   1.000
_cell.length_c   1.000
_cell.angle_alpha   90.00
_cell.angle_beta   90.00
_cell.angle_gamma   90.00
#
_symmetry.space_group_name_H-M   'P 1'
#
loop_
_entity.id
_entity.type
_entity.pdbx_description
1 polymer ?
#
loop_
_entity_poly.entity_id
_entity_poly.type
_entity_poly.pdbx_seq_one_letter_code
_entity_poly.pdbx_strand_id
1 'polypeptide(L)'
;MIRGWEEFLQKDVGICQPSMVLIKVRTGGREHLPLRIGGCGHRSKMLGRNACKTSAFSFLVQQMWGPLCSCPVRPERWCSQQPCAQRTSNNTLHPLWTGPVSVPGGTRQSPINIRWRDSVYDPRLKPLKVSYDAAPCLYVWNSGYLFQVECDDTTEASGISGGPLENRYRLKQFHFHWGAANEWGSEHAVDDRAYPAELHLVHWNSVKYQNYKEAVMGENGLAVIGVFLKLGAHHQTLQRLVDILPEIKHKGARAAMGPFDPSSLLPTCRDYWTYPGSLTTPPLTESVTWIIQKEPVEVAPGQLSAFRTLLFSALGEEEKVMVNNYRPLQPLMNRQVRASFQAINEGTRSWRH
;
A
#
# COMPACT_ATOMS: atom_id res chain seq x y z
N MET A 1 -6.96 19.62 2.88
CA MET A 1 -7.16 19.09 4.24
C MET A 1 -5.89 18.33 4.64
N ILE A 2 -5.03 18.94 5.48
CA ILE A 2 -3.72 18.36 5.85
C ILE A 2 -3.41 18.75 7.31
N ARG A 3 -4.00 18.05 8.29
CA ARG A 3 -3.78 18.25 9.75
C ARG A 3 -3.93 16.97 10.58
N GLY A 4 -3.74 15.79 9.98
CA GLY A 4 -3.86 14.49 10.66
C GLY A 4 -2.91 13.40 10.16
N TRP A 5 -1.98 13.73 9.25
CA TRP A 5 -1.07 12.76 8.64
C TRP A 5 0.30 12.66 9.36
N GLU A 6 0.66 13.66 10.16
CA GLU A 6 1.97 13.75 10.81
C GLU A 6 2.16 12.66 11.88
N GLU A 7 1.11 12.27 12.61
CA GLU A 7 1.19 11.19 13.60
C GLU A 7 1.63 9.84 13.01
N PHE A 8 1.36 9.59 11.72
CA PHE A 8 1.71 8.33 11.04
C PHE A 8 3.22 8.18 10.74
N LEU A 9 4.02 9.24 10.94
CA LEU A 9 5.45 9.26 10.69
C LEU A 9 6.29 9.75 11.88
N GLN A 10 5.69 10.06 13.02
CA GLN A 10 6.30 10.93 14.04
C GLN A 10 6.29 10.40 15.49
N LYS A 11 5.94 9.12 15.71
CA LYS A 11 6.00 8.46 17.04
C LYS A 11 7.04 7.34 17.09
N ASP A 12 8.32 7.70 16.98
CA ASP A 12 9.48 6.87 17.34
C ASP A 12 10.70 7.72 17.75
N VAL A 13 10.59 8.42 18.89
CA VAL A 13 11.75 8.79 19.75
C VAL A 13 11.27 8.65 21.20
N GLY A 14 11.82 7.68 21.94
CA GLY A 14 11.33 7.35 23.27
C GLY A 14 12.13 6.28 24.01
N ILE A 15 13.47 6.28 23.83
CA ILE A 15 14.35 5.35 24.55
C ILE A 15 14.29 5.65 26.05
N CYS A 16 14.17 4.59 26.86
CA CYS A 16 14.06 4.67 28.32
C CYS A 16 15.24 5.39 28.97
N GLN A 17 14.96 6.18 30.01
CA GLN A 17 16.00 6.68 30.92
C GLN A 17 16.64 5.53 31.71
N PRO A 18 17.94 5.65 32.01
CA PRO A 18 18.50 5.15 33.26
C PRO A 18 19.06 6.28 34.14
N SER A 19 18.68 6.24 35.41
CA SER A 19 19.44 6.71 36.59
C SER A 19 19.87 8.18 36.71
N MET A 20 19.42 8.83 37.78
CA MET A 20 20.04 10.06 38.28
C MET A 20 21.50 9.83 38.72
N VAL A 21 22.40 10.73 38.34
CA VAL A 21 23.66 10.99 39.08
C VAL A 21 23.78 12.49 39.32
N LEU A 22 23.77 12.89 40.60
CA LEU A 22 23.68 14.29 41.00
C LEU A 22 25.08 14.93 41.11
N ILE A 23 25.57 15.56 40.04
CA ILE A 23 26.85 16.30 40.05
C ILE A 23 26.59 17.81 40.11
N LYS A 24 27.08 18.45 41.17
CA LYS A 24 26.80 19.84 41.54
C LYS A 24 28.00 20.74 41.24
N VAL A 25 28.01 21.39 40.07
CA VAL A 25 29.01 22.41 39.71
C VAL A 25 28.40 23.81 39.82
N ARG A 26 29.16 24.80 40.33
CA ARG A 26 28.64 26.10 40.76
C ARG A 26 29.57 27.27 40.38
N THR A 27 29.39 27.80 39.18
CA THR A 27 29.95 29.08 38.70
C THR A 27 28.94 29.74 37.74
N GLY A 28 28.94 31.06 37.53
CA GLY A 28 29.68 32.09 38.28
C GLY A 28 30.06 33.35 37.49
N GLY A 29 29.10 34.22 37.16
CA GLY A 29 29.37 35.63 36.82
C GLY A 29 28.97 36.13 35.42
N ARG A 30 28.34 37.31 35.42
CA ARG A 30 28.29 38.41 34.42
C ARG A 30 28.66 38.14 32.94
N GLU A 31 27.82 38.66 32.06
CA GLU A 31 28.23 39.29 30.79
C GLU A 31 27.57 40.66 30.60
N HIS A 32 28.04 41.44 29.62
CA HIS A 32 27.65 42.85 29.35
C HIS A 32 27.04 43.02 27.94
N LEU A 33 26.72 44.28 27.60
CA LEU A 33 26.00 44.74 26.40
C LEU A 33 26.68 44.42 25.03
N PRO A 34 25.90 44.44 23.91
CA PRO A 34 26.28 43.84 22.62
C PRO A 34 26.90 44.82 21.59
N LEU A 35 27.37 44.31 20.44
CA LEU A 35 27.62 45.09 19.22
C LEU A 35 27.47 44.28 17.91
N ARG A 36 27.57 45.00 16.77
CA ARG A 36 27.06 44.69 15.41
C ARG A 36 27.90 43.70 14.55
N ILE A 37 27.32 43.39 13.38
CA ILE A 37 27.89 43.10 12.02
C ILE A 37 27.46 41.70 11.52
N GLY A 38 26.95 41.51 10.30
CA GLY A 38 26.59 42.46 9.23
C GLY A 38 25.96 41.74 8.03
N GLY A 39 25.25 42.46 7.16
CA GLY A 39 24.55 41.88 6.00
C GLY A 39 25.06 42.39 4.64
N CYS A 40 24.99 41.55 3.61
CA CYS A 40 25.39 41.90 2.23
C CYS A 40 24.52 41.12 1.22
N GLY A 41 24.17 41.73 0.08
CA GLY A 41 23.36 41.09 -0.97
C GLY A 41 22.50 42.05 -1.79
N HIS A 42 23.07 42.73 -2.79
CA HIS A 42 22.33 43.60 -3.71
C HIS A 42 21.68 42.82 -4.87
N ARG A 43 20.54 43.35 -5.39
CA ARG A 43 20.41 43.77 -6.80
C ARG A 43 19.16 44.61 -7.05
N SER A 44 19.23 45.55 -8.00
CA SER A 44 18.07 46.26 -8.56
C SER A 44 18.34 46.67 -10.03
N LYS A 45 17.30 47.19 -10.68
CA LYS A 45 17.07 47.32 -12.13
C LYS A 45 17.96 48.34 -12.86
N MET A 46 18.24 48.08 -14.15
CA MET A 46 17.85 48.90 -15.34
C MET A 46 18.43 48.21 -16.62
N LEU A 47 17.71 47.93 -17.71
CA LEU A 47 17.01 48.75 -18.74
C LEU A 47 17.93 49.21 -19.90
N GLY A 48 17.65 48.76 -21.14
CA GLY A 48 18.35 49.10 -22.39
C GLY A 48 17.64 48.51 -23.63
N ARG A 49 17.78 49.12 -24.82
CA ARG A 49 17.01 48.80 -26.06
C ARG A 49 17.91 48.32 -27.21
N ASN A 50 17.39 47.49 -28.14
CA ASN A 50 17.11 47.91 -29.54
C ASN A 50 16.55 46.81 -30.47
N ALA A 51 15.94 47.29 -31.57
CA ALA A 51 15.17 46.63 -32.65
C ALA A 51 15.97 45.63 -33.54
N CYS A 52 15.44 44.95 -34.57
CA CYS A 52 14.17 45.00 -35.37
C CYS A 52 13.95 43.59 -36.06
N LYS A 53 13.01 43.21 -36.96
CA LYS A 53 12.03 43.84 -37.89
C LYS A 53 10.77 42.94 -38.12
N THR A 54 9.81 43.45 -38.94
CA THR A 54 8.88 42.82 -39.94
C THR A 54 8.68 41.28 -40.02
N SER A 55 7.53 40.72 -40.40
CA SER A 55 6.23 41.22 -40.97
C SER A 55 5.10 40.25 -40.56
N ALA A 56 3.85 40.62 -40.23
CA ALA A 56 2.84 41.48 -40.88
C ALA A 56 2.14 40.87 -42.12
N PHE A 57 0.86 40.46 -41.95
CA PHE A 57 -0.27 40.60 -42.91
C PHE A 57 -1.61 40.30 -42.20
N SER A 58 -2.74 40.81 -42.72
CA SER A 58 -4.00 40.97 -41.96
C SER A 58 -5.27 40.92 -42.82
N PHE A 59 -6.36 40.32 -42.30
CA PHE A 59 -7.77 40.37 -42.78
C PHE A 59 -8.02 39.87 -44.23
N LEU A 60 -9.20 39.36 -44.63
CA LEU A 60 -10.57 39.76 -44.29
C LEU A 60 -11.57 38.58 -44.33
N VAL A 61 -12.85 38.84 -44.01
CA VAL A 61 -13.96 37.88 -44.01
C VAL A 61 -14.87 38.09 -45.24
N GLN A 62 -15.35 37.01 -45.86
CA GLN A 62 -16.62 37.06 -46.61
C GLN A 62 -17.39 35.73 -46.50
N GLN A 63 -18.72 35.80 -46.51
CA GLN A 63 -19.64 34.71 -46.24
C GLN A 63 -20.73 34.68 -47.32
N MET A 64 -21.06 33.51 -47.87
CA MET A 64 -22.28 33.27 -48.66
C MET A 64 -22.74 31.80 -48.54
N TRP A 65 -24.01 31.53 -48.88
CA TRP A 65 -24.74 30.33 -48.45
C TRP A 65 -24.94 29.29 -49.57
N GLY A 66 -25.06 28.01 -49.17
CA GLY A 66 -25.54 26.90 -49.99
C GLY A 66 -25.73 25.64 -49.12
N PRO A 67 -26.90 24.94 -49.15
CA PRO A 67 -27.22 23.88 -48.19
C PRO A 67 -26.97 22.45 -48.73
N LEU A 68 -26.93 21.46 -47.83
CA LEU A 68 -27.76 20.23 -47.90
C LEU A 68 -27.62 19.31 -46.67
N CYS A 69 -28.70 18.56 -46.39
CA CYS A 69 -28.83 17.35 -45.57
C CYS A 69 -28.17 17.27 -44.17
N SER A 70 -29.03 17.25 -43.15
CA SER A 70 -28.70 17.00 -41.75
C SER A 70 -28.76 15.50 -41.36
N CYS A 71 -27.84 15.07 -40.50
CA CYS A 71 -27.92 13.82 -39.74
C CYS A 71 -27.71 14.13 -38.24
N PRO A 72 -28.67 13.86 -37.34
CA PRO A 72 -28.54 14.18 -35.93
C PRO A 72 -27.65 13.16 -35.21
N VAL A 73 -26.45 13.59 -34.81
CA VAL A 73 -25.58 12.80 -33.91
C VAL A 73 -26.29 12.63 -32.57
N ARG A 74 -26.65 11.39 -32.22
CA ARG A 74 -27.11 11.06 -30.87
C ARG A 74 -25.92 11.06 -29.92
N PRO A 75 -26.03 11.67 -28.72
CA PRO A 75 -25.05 11.42 -27.66
C PRO A 75 -25.10 9.94 -27.28
N GLU A 76 -23.94 9.28 -27.26
CA GLU A 76 -23.85 7.93 -26.71
C GLU A 76 -24.18 7.95 -25.22
N ARG A 77 -25.16 7.13 -24.81
CA ARG A 77 -25.46 6.95 -23.39
C ARG A 77 -24.36 6.08 -22.78
N TRP A 78 -23.62 6.65 -21.84
CA TRP A 78 -22.63 5.92 -21.04
C TRP A 78 -23.35 4.91 -20.13
N CYS A 79 -23.66 3.74 -20.66
CA CYS A 79 -24.24 2.64 -19.90
C CYS A 79 -23.18 2.07 -18.95
N SER A 80 -23.23 2.51 -17.69
CA SER A 80 -22.47 1.93 -16.59
C SER A 80 -22.97 0.51 -16.29
N GLN A 81 -22.51 -0.46 -17.08
CA GLN A 81 -22.76 -1.90 -16.89
C GLN A 81 -21.96 -2.41 -15.67
N GLN A 82 -22.40 -2.04 -14.47
CA GLN A 82 -21.96 -2.72 -13.25
C GLN A 82 -22.60 -4.12 -13.21
N PRO A 83 -21.82 -5.21 -13.13
CA PRO A 83 -22.38 -6.54 -12.95
C PRO A 83 -23.21 -6.59 -11.65
N CYS A 84 -24.42 -7.15 -11.72
CA CYS A 84 -25.37 -7.13 -10.60
C CYS A 84 -24.89 -7.89 -9.35
N ALA A 85 -23.78 -8.62 -9.42
CA ALA A 85 -23.12 -9.26 -8.28
C ALA A 85 -22.60 -8.28 -7.21
N GLN A 86 -22.36 -7.00 -7.54
CA GLN A 86 -21.88 -6.00 -6.56
C GLN A 86 -22.94 -5.54 -5.54
N ARG A 87 -24.17 -6.06 -5.59
CA ARG A 87 -25.33 -5.45 -4.91
C ARG A 87 -25.64 -5.94 -3.49
N THR A 88 -24.80 -6.80 -2.89
CA THR A 88 -25.05 -7.44 -1.59
C THR A 88 -23.95 -7.24 -0.54
N SER A 89 -22.86 -6.53 -0.83
CA SER A 89 -21.93 -6.09 0.21
C SER A 89 -22.53 -4.92 0.99
N ASN A 90 -22.75 -5.08 2.30
CA ASN A 90 -23.20 -3.99 3.17
C ASN A 90 -22.18 -2.84 3.11
N ASN A 91 -22.63 -1.66 2.65
CA ASN A 91 -21.78 -0.58 2.15
C ASN A 91 -21.15 0.29 3.26
N THR A 92 -20.84 -0.32 4.40
CA THR A 92 -20.18 0.32 5.54
C THR A 92 -18.69 0.45 5.25
N LEU A 93 -18.33 1.47 4.47
CA LEU A 93 -16.95 1.81 4.15
C LEU A 93 -16.14 2.07 5.45
N HIS A 94 -14.91 1.54 5.48
CA HIS A 94 -13.93 1.76 6.53
C HIS A 94 -13.72 3.26 6.84
N PRO A 95 -13.34 3.67 8.07
CA PRO A 95 -13.13 5.09 8.40
C PRO A 95 -12.15 5.83 7.46
N LEU A 96 -11.12 5.17 6.91
CA LEU A 96 -10.23 5.76 5.90
C LEU A 96 -10.91 6.00 4.53
N TRP A 97 -11.94 5.21 4.20
CA TRP A 97 -12.69 5.26 2.93
C TRP A 97 -13.93 6.16 2.99
N THR A 98 -13.92 7.13 3.90
CA THR A 98 -14.86 8.25 3.95
C THR A 98 -14.53 9.35 2.92
N GLY A 99 -13.33 9.32 2.32
CA GLY A 99 -12.92 10.16 1.20
C GLY A 99 -13.12 9.51 -0.18
N PRO A 100 -12.76 10.20 -1.28
CA PRO A 100 -12.82 9.62 -2.62
C PRO A 100 -11.94 8.36 -2.72
N VAL A 101 -12.50 7.31 -3.33
CA VAL A 101 -11.89 5.96 -3.42
C VAL A 101 -10.56 5.94 -4.22
N SER A 102 -10.28 6.99 -5.01
CA SER A 102 -9.05 7.19 -5.78
C SER A 102 -8.39 8.54 -5.46
N VAL A 103 -7.05 8.60 -5.53
CA VAL A 103 -6.32 9.88 -5.54
C VAL A 103 -6.62 10.61 -6.86
N PRO A 104 -7.01 11.90 -6.84
CA PRO A 104 -7.15 12.69 -8.05
C PRO A 104 -5.85 12.70 -8.86
N GLY A 105 -5.87 12.13 -10.07
CA GLY A 105 -4.70 12.02 -10.95
C GLY A 105 -3.84 10.76 -10.76
N GLY A 106 -4.17 9.87 -9.82
CA GLY A 106 -3.47 8.57 -9.68
C GLY A 106 -3.73 7.66 -10.88
N THR A 107 -2.68 7.09 -11.46
CA THR A 107 -2.75 6.23 -12.67
C THR A 107 -2.38 4.77 -12.38
N ARG A 108 -1.76 4.50 -11.23
CA ARG A 108 -1.24 3.20 -10.78
C ARG A 108 -1.83 2.84 -9.41
N GLN A 109 -3.05 3.24 -9.09
CA GLN A 109 -3.67 2.94 -7.79
C GLN A 109 -3.90 1.42 -7.57
N SER A 110 -3.82 0.98 -6.32
CA SER A 110 -4.03 -0.40 -5.86
C SER A 110 -5.12 -0.45 -4.78
N PRO A 111 -5.83 -1.57 -4.55
CA PRO A 111 -5.67 -2.88 -5.18
C PRO A 111 -6.29 -2.95 -6.59
N ILE A 112 -6.11 -4.08 -7.27
CA ILE A 112 -6.73 -4.36 -8.59
C ILE A 112 -7.41 -5.73 -8.62
N ASN A 113 -8.29 -5.92 -9.60
CA ASN A 113 -8.80 -7.23 -9.99
C ASN A 113 -7.83 -7.89 -10.98
N ILE A 114 -7.35 -9.08 -10.65
CA ILE A 114 -6.44 -9.86 -11.48
C ILE A 114 -7.27 -10.80 -12.37
N ARG A 115 -7.41 -10.42 -13.64
CA ARG A 115 -7.85 -11.35 -14.69
C ARG A 115 -6.66 -12.22 -15.07
N TRP A 116 -6.61 -13.46 -14.60
CA TRP A 116 -5.42 -14.30 -14.82
C TRP A 116 -5.24 -14.68 -16.29
N ARG A 117 -6.33 -14.81 -17.06
CA ARG A 117 -6.29 -15.06 -18.51
C ARG A 117 -5.71 -13.89 -19.31
N ASP A 118 -5.85 -12.67 -18.79
CA ASP A 118 -5.31 -11.44 -19.40
C ASP A 118 -3.90 -11.12 -18.87
N SER A 119 -3.40 -11.88 -17.89
CA SER A 119 -2.07 -11.70 -17.32
C SER A 119 -1.00 -12.30 -18.23
N VAL A 120 0.05 -11.53 -18.51
CA VAL A 120 1.09 -11.92 -19.47
C VAL A 120 2.21 -12.66 -18.78
N TYR A 121 2.44 -13.92 -19.17
CA TYR A 121 3.62 -14.67 -18.76
C TYR A 121 4.90 -13.95 -19.19
N ASP A 122 5.76 -13.59 -18.23
CA ASP A 122 7.04 -12.95 -18.50
C ASP A 122 8.20 -13.88 -18.08
N PRO A 123 8.80 -14.64 -19.01
CA PRO A 123 9.88 -15.59 -18.69
C PRO A 123 11.17 -14.95 -18.18
N ARG A 124 11.27 -13.61 -18.17
CA ARG A 124 12.41 -12.87 -17.59
C ARG A 124 12.25 -12.62 -16.09
N LEU A 125 11.06 -12.89 -15.53
CA LEU A 125 10.84 -12.88 -14.08
C LEU A 125 11.66 -14.00 -13.44
N LYS A 126 12.69 -13.60 -12.67
CA LYS A 126 13.55 -14.51 -11.92
C LYS A 126 12.73 -15.20 -10.81
N PRO A 127 13.16 -16.35 -10.27
CA PRO A 127 12.57 -16.85 -9.02
C PRO A 127 12.58 -15.78 -7.93
N LEU A 128 11.45 -15.62 -7.22
CA LEU A 128 11.35 -14.72 -6.08
C LEU A 128 12.13 -15.33 -4.91
N LYS A 129 13.20 -14.65 -4.48
CA LYS A 129 14.01 -15.06 -3.33
C LYS A 129 13.50 -14.34 -2.08
N VAL A 130 12.97 -15.11 -1.15
CA VAL A 130 12.57 -14.64 0.18
C VAL A 130 13.57 -15.18 1.20
N SER A 131 14.02 -14.33 2.12
CA SER A 131 14.86 -14.70 3.26
C SER A 131 14.43 -13.85 4.43
N TYR A 132 13.89 -14.46 5.48
CA TYR A 132 13.56 -13.79 6.74
C TYR A 132 14.22 -14.52 7.90
N ASP A 133 14.62 -13.77 8.91
CA ASP A 133 14.95 -14.27 10.25
C ASP A 133 13.66 -14.23 11.11
N ALA A 134 13.60 -15.08 12.14
CA ALA A 134 12.54 -15.09 13.15
C ALA A 134 12.77 -14.07 14.29
N ALA A 135 14.01 -13.64 14.50
CA ALA A 135 14.39 -12.70 15.56
C ALA A 135 13.93 -11.22 15.41
N PRO A 136 13.73 -10.64 14.21
CA PRO A 136 13.56 -9.18 14.07
C PRO A 136 12.11 -8.70 14.24
N CYS A 137 11.12 -9.57 14.44
CA CYS A 137 9.75 -9.14 14.73
C CYS A 137 9.70 -8.57 16.16
N LEU A 138 9.48 -7.25 16.30
CA LEU A 138 9.66 -6.52 17.57
C LEU A 138 8.37 -6.46 18.40
N TYR A 139 7.29 -5.98 17.78
CA TYR A 139 6.01 -5.78 18.44
C TYR A 139 4.87 -5.83 17.43
N VAL A 140 3.68 -6.22 17.89
CA VAL A 140 2.43 -6.06 17.16
C VAL A 140 1.65 -4.89 17.75
N TRP A 141 1.01 -4.09 16.92
CA TRP A 141 0.18 -2.98 17.38
C TRP A 141 -1.08 -2.78 16.55
N ASN A 142 -2.15 -2.36 17.23
CA ASN A 142 -3.41 -1.96 16.61
C ASN A 142 -3.36 -0.45 16.32
N SER A 143 -3.37 -0.07 15.04
CA SER A 143 -3.29 1.33 14.59
C SER A 143 -4.63 2.08 14.65
N GLY A 144 -5.73 1.38 14.93
CA GLY A 144 -7.11 1.88 14.74
C GLY A 144 -7.63 1.73 13.32
N TYR A 145 -6.87 1.07 12.44
CA TYR A 145 -7.25 0.76 11.05
C TYR A 145 -6.99 -0.71 10.71
N LEU A 146 -5.90 -1.26 11.24
CA LEU A 146 -5.47 -2.65 11.13
C LEU A 146 -4.54 -2.97 12.32
N PHE A 147 -4.16 -4.24 12.47
CA PHE A 147 -2.95 -4.56 13.24
C PHE A 147 -1.77 -4.80 12.30
N GLN A 148 -0.58 -4.39 12.72
CA GLN A 148 0.66 -4.63 12.00
C GLN A 148 1.76 -5.10 12.95
N VAL A 149 2.61 -6.01 12.48
CA VAL A 149 3.83 -6.47 13.17
C VAL A 149 4.99 -5.67 12.61
N GLU A 150 5.67 -4.90 13.47
CA GLU A 150 6.88 -4.16 13.09
C GLU A 150 8.11 -5.06 13.15
N CYS A 151 8.96 -4.96 12.13
CA CYS A 151 10.23 -5.65 12.05
C CYS A 151 11.41 -4.67 12.17
N ASP A 152 12.51 -5.12 12.76
CA ASP A 152 13.81 -4.46 12.68
C ASP A 152 14.37 -4.53 11.25
N ASP A 153 14.41 -3.36 10.60
CA ASP A 153 14.93 -3.14 9.26
C ASP A 153 16.32 -2.48 9.26
N THR A 154 16.99 -2.39 10.41
CA THR A 154 18.39 -1.90 10.49
C THR A 154 19.37 -2.87 9.85
N THR A 155 19.11 -4.18 9.96
CA THR A 155 19.93 -5.25 9.37
C THR A 155 19.48 -5.64 7.96
N GLU A 156 20.34 -6.34 7.22
CA GLU A 156 19.98 -6.94 5.92
C GLU A 156 19.38 -8.36 6.04
N ALA A 157 19.09 -8.86 7.25
CA ALA A 157 18.69 -10.26 7.46
C ALA A 157 17.34 -10.60 6.80
N SER A 158 16.30 -9.81 7.08
CA SER A 158 14.95 -10.01 6.55
C SER A 158 14.65 -9.15 5.33
N GLY A 159 14.36 -9.80 4.20
CA GLY A 159 14.06 -9.12 2.95
C GLY A 159 14.01 -10.01 1.71
N ILE A 160 13.58 -9.41 0.59
CA ILE A 160 13.29 -10.08 -0.67
C ILE A 160 14.15 -9.58 -1.83
N SER A 161 14.30 -10.39 -2.87
CA SER A 161 15.04 -10.04 -4.09
C SER A 161 14.64 -10.94 -5.26
N GLY A 162 15.05 -10.59 -6.49
CA GLY A 162 14.65 -11.32 -7.68
C GLY A 162 13.18 -11.06 -8.05
N GLY A 163 12.56 -11.97 -8.79
CA GLY A 163 11.25 -11.71 -9.39
C GLY A 163 11.25 -10.46 -10.28
N PRO A 164 10.36 -9.48 -10.03
CA PRO A 164 10.35 -8.19 -10.74
C PRO A 164 11.38 -7.19 -10.21
N LEU A 165 12.09 -7.49 -9.13
CA LEU A 165 12.90 -6.52 -8.38
C LEU A 165 14.34 -6.41 -8.93
N GLU A 166 14.81 -5.18 -9.07
CA GLU A 166 16.16 -4.85 -9.53
C GLU A 166 17.25 -5.19 -8.50
N ASN A 167 16.92 -5.05 -7.21
CA ASN A 167 17.83 -5.16 -6.07
C ASN A 167 17.12 -5.80 -4.84
N ARG A 168 17.73 -5.71 -3.65
CA ARG A 168 17.17 -6.23 -2.39
C ARG A 168 16.27 -5.17 -1.72
N TYR A 169 15.15 -5.64 -1.17
CA TYR A 169 14.24 -4.82 -0.36
C TYR A 169 14.13 -5.43 1.04
N ARG A 170 14.35 -4.65 2.10
CA ARG A 170 14.24 -5.10 3.50
C ARG A 170 12.79 -5.17 3.94
N LEU A 171 12.41 -6.19 4.71
CA LEU A 171 11.10 -6.28 5.34
C LEU A 171 10.98 -5.19 6.42
N LYS A 172 9.96 -4.32 6.35
CA LYS A 172 9.68 -3.32 7.40
C LYS A 172 8.63 -3.80 8.38
N GLN A 173 7.52 -4.34 7.86
CA GLN A 173 6.37 -4.77 8.64
C GLN A 173 5.51 -5.74 7.82
N PHE A 174 4.57 -6.40 8.47
CA PHE A 174 3.45 -7.04 7.79
C PHE A 174 2.12 -6.83 8.51
N HIS A 175 1.03 -6.83 7.75
CA HIS A 175 -0.33 -6.58 8.23
C HIS A 175 -1.36 -7.35 7.41
N PHE A 176 -2.63 -7.29 7.83
CA PHE A 176 -3.73 -8.00 7.19
C PHE A 176 -4.92 -7.07 6.91
N HIS A 177 -5.65 -7.38 5.84
CA HIS A 177 -6.99 -6.86 5.54
C HIS A 177 -7.99 -8.01 5.57
N TRP A 178 -9.18 -7.80 6.14
CA TRP A 178 -10.21 -8.84 6.28
C TRP A 178 -11.64 -8.30 6.29
N GLY A 179 -12.59 -9.20 6.00
CA GLY A 179 -14.02 -8.89 5.93
C GLY A 179 -14.80 -9.32 7.18
N ALA A 180 -16.00 -8.75 7.33
CA ALA A 180 -16.98 -9.16 8.33
C ALA A 180 -17.52 -10.58 8.09
N ALA A 181 -17.55 -11.02 6.83
CA ALA A 181 -18.00 -12.34 6.40
C ALA A 181 -16.83 -13.14 5.78
N ASN A 182 -17.06 -14.40 5.39
CA ASN A 182 -16.00 -15.30 4.90
C ASN A 182 -15.81 -15.23 3.38
N GLU A 183 -16.72 -14.57 2.68
CA GLU A 183 -16.85 -14.50 1.23
C GLU A 183 -16.11 -13.30 0.63
N TRP A 184 -15.62 -12.38 1.47
CA TRP A 184 -14.87 -11.18 1.08
C TRP A 184 -13.96 -10.70 2.23
N GLY A 185 -13.00 -9.83 1.91
CA GLY A 185 -12.07 -9.28 2.91
C GLY A 185 -10.67 -8.98 2.39
N SER A 186 -10.24 -9.66 1.33
CA SER A 186 -9.05 -9.28 0.56
C SER A 186 -9.22 -7.95 -0.15
N GLU A 187 -8.10 -7.29 -0.44
CA GLU A 187 -8.07 -6.04 -1.18
C GLU A 187 -8.04 -6.33 -2.69
N HIS A 188 -7.17 -7.25 -3.11
CA HIS A 188 -7.15 -7.78 -4.46
C HIS A 188 -8.26 -8.83 -4.65
N ALA A 189 -8.64 -9.02 -5.91
CA ALA A 189 -9.53 -10.08 -6.36
C ALA A 189 -8.89 -10.85 -7.52
N VAL A 190 -9.30 -12.10 -7.74
CA VAL A 190 -8.93 -12.91 -8.92
C VAL A 190 -10.21 -13.32 -9.64
N ASP A 191 -10.35 -12.95 -10.92
CA ASP A 191 -11.58 -13.11 -11.70
C ASP A 191 -12.86 -12.63 -10.95
N ASP A 192 -12.83 -11.41 -10.40
CA ASP A 192 -13.86 -10.81 -9.52
C ASP A 192 -14.10 -11.50 -8.16
N ARG A 193 -13.35 -12.56 -7.82
CA ARG A 193 -13.49 -13.27 -6.54
C ARG A 193 -12.54 -12.70 -5.50
N ALA A 194 -13.10 -12.24 -4.39
CA ALA A 194 -12.36 -11.90 -3.18
C ALA A 194 -12.10 -13.16 -2.34
N TYR A 195 -11.19 -13.03 -1.38
CA TYR A 195 -10.90 -14.00 -0.33
C TYR A 195 -11.31 -13.44 1.05
N PRO A 196 -11.52 -14.26 2.08
CA PRO A 196 -11.87 -13.80 3.43
C PRO A 196 -10.89 -12.79 4.06
N ALA A 197 -9.60 -12.85 3.67
CA ALA A 197 -8.56 -11.92 4.10
C ALA A 197 -7.36 -11.93 3.13
N GLU A 198 -6.47 -10.95 3.29
CA GLU A 198 -5.20 -10.82 2.56
C GLU A 198 -4.10 -10.32 3.50
N LEU A 199 -2.93 -10.95 3.46
CA LEU A 199 -1.70 -10.58 4.15
C LEU A 199 -0.82 -9.75 3.23
N HIS A 200 -0.33 -8.62 3.72
CA HIS A 200 0.68 -7.78 3.06
C HIS A 200 1.98 -7.79 3.84
N LEU A 201 3.06 -8.28 3.23
CA LEU A 201 4.42 -8.12 3.75
C LEU A 201 5.09 -6.96 3.02
N VAL A 202 5.35 -5.87 3.75
CA VAL A 202 5.82 -4.59 3.20
C VAL A 202 7.33 -4.49 3.29
N HIS A 203 7.97 -4.26 2.15
CA HIS A 203 9.41 -4.14 2.02
C HIS A 203 9.81 -2.81 1.38
N TRP A 204 11.02 -2.33 1.67
CA TRP A 204 11.54 -1.08 1.13
C TRP A 204 12.97 -1.19 0.56
N ASN A 205 13.25 -0.36 -0.42
CA ASN A 205 14.46 -0.36 -1.23
C ASN A 205 15.62 0.34 -0.51
N SER A 206 16.23 -0.35 0.47
CA SER A 206 17.38 0.09 1.26
C SER A 206 18.65 0.40 0.45
N VAL A 207 18.68 -0.03 -0.82
CA VAL A 207 19.79 0.22 -1.76
C VAL A 207 19.60 1.55 -2.51
N LYS A 208 18.37 2.06 -2.62
CA LYS A 208 18.04 3.29 -3.36
C LYS A 208 17.69 4.49 -2.47
N TYR A 209 17.22 4.25 -1.24
CA TYR A 209 16.76 5.29 -0.30
C TYR A 209 17.45 5.16 1.05
N GLN A 210 17.59 6.25 1.81
CA GLN A 210 18.31 6.21 3.09
C GLN A 210 17.45 5.60 4.22
N ASN A 211 16.13 5.67 4.08
CA ASN A 211 15.16 5.20 5.08
C ASN A 211 13.79 4.88 4.44
N TYR A 212 12.96 4.16 5.18
CA TYR A 212 11.60 3.82 4.79
C TYR A 212 10.73 5.03 4.38
N LYS A 213 10.90 6.20 5.01
CA LYS A 213 10.03 7.37 4.76
C LYS A 213 10.29 7.99 3.39
N GLU A 214 11.55 8.05 2.97
CA GLU A 214 11.93 8.40 1.59
C GLU A 214 11.42 7.35 0.60
N ALA A 215 11.58 6.06 0.92
CA ALA A 215 11.16 4.95 0.06
C ALA A 215 9.64 4.93 -0.19
N VAL A 216 8.82 5.26 0.81
CA VAL A 216 7.36 5.44 0.66
C VAL A 216 7.01 6.48 -0.42
N MET A 217 7.83 7.52 -0.56
CA MET A 217 7.63 8.60 -1.54
C MET A 217 8.40 8.40 -2.86
N GLY A 218 9.25 7.36 -2.94
CA GLY A 218 10.15 7.12 -4.06
C GLY A 218 9.60 6.16 -5.11
N GLU A 219 9.89 6.41 -6.39
CA GLU A 219 9.59 5.45 -7.46
C GLU A 219 10.32 4.11 -7.22
N ASN A 220 9.56 3.02 -7.22
CA ASN A 220 10.05 1.67 -6.88
C ASN A 220 10.78 1.64 -5.52
N GLY A 221 10.34 2.49 -4.58
CA GLY A 221 10.86 2.49 -3.22
C GLY A 221 10.27 1.37 -2.36
N LEU A 222 9.08 0.85 -2.70
CA LEU A 222 8.43 -0.22 -1.96
C LEU A 222 8.18 -1.47 -2.81
N ALA A 223 8.20 -2.63 -2.17
CA ALA A 223 7.75 -3.90 -2.73
C ALA A 223 6.87 -4.62 -1.71
N VAL A 224 5.67 -5.03 -2.12
CA VAL A 224 4.71 -5.69 -1.22
C VAL A 224 4.38 -7.08 -1.74
N ILE A 225 4.57 -8.10 -0.90
CA ILE A 225 4.05 -9.44 -1.17
C ILE A 225 2.63 -9.51 -0.61
N GLY A 226 1.66 -9.71 -1.50
CA GLY A 226 0.28 -10.02 -1.14
C GLY A 226 0.06 -11.53 -1.10
N VAL A 227 -0.59 -12.04 -0.05
CA VAL A 227 -0.96 -13.44 0.09
C VAL A 227 -2.44 -13.54 0.48
N PHE A 228 -3.24 -14.23 -0.31
CA PHE A 228 -4.64 -14.48 0.01
C PHE A 228 -4.77 -15.50 1.15
N LEU A 229 -5.75 -15.30 2.04
CA LEU A 229 -6.11 -16.25 3.09
C LEU A 229 -7.47 -16.88 2.75
N LYS A 230 -7.53 -18.21 2.62
CA LYS A 230 -8.79 -18.97 2.49
C LYS A 230 -9.08 -19.76 3.76
N LEU A 231 -10.35 -20.07 4.02
CA LEU A 231 -10.72 -21.02 5.07
C LEU A 231 -10.24 -22.44 4.70
N GLY A 232 -9.70 -23.16 5.68
CA GLY A 232 -9.18 -24.51 5.52
C GLY A 232 -8.57 -25.05 6.82
N ALA A 233 -7.42 -25.71 6.71
CA ALA A 233 -6.64 -26.22 7.82
C ALA A 233 -6.20 -25.13 8.82
N HIS A 234 -5.91 -25.54 10.05
CA HIS A 234 -5.38 -24.66 11.09
C HIS A 234 -3.91 -24.30 10.82
N HIS A 235 -3.63 -23.00 10.78
CA HIS A 235 -2.30 -22.48 10.47
C HIS A 235 -1.46 -22.32 11.75
N GLN A 236 -0.51 -23.22 11.97
CA GLN A 236 0.26 -23.32 13.22
C GLN A 236 1.01 -22.03 13.59
N THR A 237 1.80 -21.42 12.69
CA THR A 237 2.52 -20.18 13.06
C THR A 237 1.58 -19.00 13.28
N LEU A 238 0.53 -18.85 12.45
CA LEU A 238 -0.45 -17.77 12.59
C LEU A 238 -1.15 -17.81 13.95
N GLN A 239 -1.29 -18.98 14.58
CA GLN A 239 -1.84 -19.08 15.92
C GLN A 239 -1.09 -18.21 16.93
N ARG A 240 0.24 -18.10 16.82
CA ARG A 240 1.05 -17.23 17.69
C ARG A 240 0.68 -15.75 17.60
N LEU A 241 0.14 -15.31 16.47
CA LEU A 241 -0.40 -13.95 16.33
C LEU A 241 -1.81 -13.87 16.89
N VAL A 242 -2.66 -14.86 16.58
CA VAL A 242 -4.04 -15.00 17.10
C VAL A 242 -4.07 -14.94 18.63
N ASP A 243 -3.13 -15.61 19.30
CA ASP A 243 -3.02 -15.67 20.76
C ASP A 243 -2.69 -14.30 21.39
N ILE A 244 -2.04 -13.39 20.65
CA ILE A 244 -1.65 -12.04 21.09
C ILE A 244 -2.75 -11.00 20.79
N LEU A 245 -3.66 -11.26 19.84
CA LEU A 245 -4.73 -10.31 19.47
C LEU A 245 -5.57 -9.76 20.65
N PRO A 246 -5.87 -10.53 21.72
CA PRO A 246 -6.57 -9.99 22.90
C PRO A 246 -5.84 -8.84 23.58
N GLU A 247 -4.50 -8.84 23.62
CA GLU A 247 -3.69 -7.77 24.22
C GLU A 247 -3.77 -6.47 23.41
N ILE A 248 -4.04 -6.57 22.10
CA ILE A 248 -4.16 -5.42 21.18
C ILE A 248 -5.60 -5.14 20.71
N LYS A 249 -6.62 -5.57 21.48
CA LYS A 249 -8.05 -5.40 21.12
C LYS A 249 -8.39 -3.96 20.71
N HIS A 250 -7.89 -2.96 21.45
CA HIS A 250 -8.21 -1.55 21.24
C HIS A 250 -7.15 -0.80 20.43
N LYS A 251 -7.57 0.23 19.69
CA LYS A 251 -6.68 1.18 18.99
C LYS A 251 -5.60 1.75 19.94
N GLY A 252 -4.36 1.77 19.46
CA GLY A 252 -3.20 2.29 20.17
C GLY A 252 -2.50 1.28 21.07
N ALA A 253 -3.11 0.12 21.35
CA ALA A 253 -2.48 -0.95 22.11
C ALA A 253 -1.31 -1.59 21.34
N ARG A 254 -0.26 -1.96 22.08
CA ARG A 254 0.94 -2.64 21.59
C ARG A 254 1.25 -3.84 22.48
N ALA A 255 1.65 -4.95 21.90
CA ALA A 255 2.14 -6.13 22.60
C ALA A 255 3.50 -6.56 22.02
N ALA A 256 4.39 -7.11 22.86
CA ALA A 256 5.69 -7.59 22.42
C ALA A 256 5.54 -8.81 21.51
N MET A 257 6.31 -8.88 20.42
CA MET A 257 6.26 -10.03 19.52
C MET A 257 7.36 -11.02 19.90
N GLY A 258 6.98 -12.29 20.11
CA GLY A 258 7.94 -13.38 20.26
C GLY A 258 8.56 -13.78 18.91
N PRO A 259 9.64 -14.59 18.89
CA PRO A 259 10.29 -15.02 17.65
C PRO A 259 9.31 -15.63 16.63
N PHE A 260 9.23 -14.97 15.47
CA PHE A 260 8.23 -15.21 14.45
C PHE A 260 8.84 -15.06 13.07
N ASP A 261 8.89 -16.15 12.30
CA ASP A 261 9.31 -16.14 10.90
C ASP A 261 8.09 -15.93 9.97
N PRO A 262 8.00 -14.78 9.27
CA PRO A 262 6.92 -14.52 8.31
C PRO A 262 6.97 -15.41 7.06
N SER A 263 8.07 -16.16 6.83
CA SER A 263 8.20 -17.04 5.66
C SER A 263 7.22 -18.20 5.72
N SER A 264 6.84 -18.58 6.94
CA SER A 264 5.81 -19.58 7.23
C SER A 264 4.38 -19.13 6.91
N LEU A 265 4.15 -17.84 6.67
CA LEU A 265 2.87 -17.29 6.17
C LEU A 265 2.81 -17.24 4.63
N LEU A 266 3.79 -17.82 3.94
CA LEU A 266 3.85 -17.87 2.47
C LEU A 266 3.47 -19.28 1.97
N PRO A 267 2.78 -19.39 0.82
CA PRO A 267 2.46 -20.67 0.22
C PRO A 267 3.73 -21.46 -0.20
N THR A 268 3.58 -22.76 -0.37
CA THR A 268 4.65 -23.64 -0.86
C THR A 268 5.01 -23.30 -2.30
N CYS A 269 4.01 -23.15 -3.17
CA CYS A 269 4.21 -22.66 -4.52
C CYS A 269 4.66 -21.19 -4.50
N ARG A 270 5.62 -20.85 -5.36
CA ARG A 270 6.18 -19.49 -5.49
C ARG A 270 5.81 -18.83 -6.81
N ASP A 271 4.69 -19.26 -7.39
CA ASP A 271 4.04 -18.58 -8.50
C ASP A 271 3.39 -17.28 -8.02
N TYR A 272 3.55 -16.19 -8.78
CA TYR A 272 2.96 -14.90 -8.46
C TYR A 272 2.57 -14.10 -9.71
N TRP A 273 1.67 -13.15 -9.50
CA TRP A 273 1.44 -12.02 -10.39
C TRP A 273 2.20 -10.79 -9.91
N THR A 274 2.57 -9.89 -10.82
CA THR A 274 3.23 -8.63 -10.49
C THR A 274 2.80 -7.48 -11.39
N TYR A 275 2.62 -6.30 -10.78
CA TYR A 275 2.24 -5.07 -11.47
C TYR A 275 2.74 -3.83 -10.68
N PRO A 276 2.97 -2.67 -11.35
CA PRO A 276 3.28 -1.42 -10.67
C PRO A 276 2.01 -0.80 -10.07
N GLY A 277 2.02 -0.51 -8.78
CA GLY A 277 0.85 -0.10 -8.03
C GLY A 277 1.11 1.02 -7.02
N SER A 278 0.21 1.12 -6.04
CA SER A 278 0.30 2.06 -4.93
C SER A 278 0.28 1.36 -3.58
N LEU A 279 0.54 2.12 -2.51
CA LEU A 279 0.01 1.77 -1.20
C LEU A 279 -1.52 1.71 -1.28
N THR A 280 -2.12 0.75 -0.58
CA THR A 280 -3.57 0.60 -0.48
C THR A 280 -4.15 1.37 0.69
N THR A 281 -3.36 1.68 1.72
CA THR A 281 -3.69 2.67 2.76
C THR A 281 -3.08 4.05 2.44
N PRO A 282 -3.67 5.16 2.94
CA PRO A 282 -3.09 6.49 2.78
C PRO A 282 -1.63 6.55 3.28
N PRO A 283 -0.72 7.25 2.57
CA PRO A 283 -0.96 8.29 1.56
C PRO A 283 -1.29 7.83 0.13
N LEU A 284 -1.47 6.53 -0.14
CA LEU A 284 -1.82 5.98 -1.47
C LEU A 284 -0.78 6.25 -2.57
N THR A 285 0.48 6.48 -2.18
CA THR A 285 1.59 6.78 -3.10
C THR A 285 1.86 5.65 -4.08
N GLU A 286 2.12 5.97 -5.34
CA GLU A 286 2.30 5.02 -6.46
C GLU A 286 3.71 4.39 -6.51
N SER A 287 4.32 4.17 -5.34
CA SER A 287 5.71 3.74 -5.10
C SER A 287 5.92 2.21 -5.03
N VAL A 288 4.84 1.42 -5.12
CA VAL A 288 4.83 -0.02 -4.81
C VAL A 288 4.99 -0.90 -6.05
N THR A 289 5.92 -1.85 -6.00
CA THR A 289 5.91 -3.05 -6.86
C THR A 289 5.12 -4.16 -6.16
N TRP A 290 3.98 -4.56 -6.70
CA TRP A 290 3.17 -5.64 -6.13
C TRP A 290 3.64 -7.01 -6.59
N ILE A 291 3.60 -7.98 -5.68
CA ILE A 291 3.93 -9.39 -5.90
C ILE A 291 2.83 -10.22 -5.22
N ILE A 292 1.77 -10.56 -5.96
CA ILE A 292 0.61 -11.29 -5.42
C ILE A 292 0.83 -12.79 -5.63
N GLN A 293 0.96 -13.55 -4.54
CA GLN A 293 1.09 -15.02 -4.62
C GLN A 293 -0.17 -15.63 -5.26
N LYS A 294 0.04 -16.59 -6.15
CA LYS A 294 -1.02 -17.31 -6.87
C LYS A 294 -1.84 -18.22 -5.96
N GLU A 295 -1.18 -18.88 -5.02
CA GLU A 295 -1.82 -19.78 -4.07
C GLU A 295 -2.17 -19.04 -2.76
N PRO A 296 -3.40 -19.19 -2.26
CA PRO A 296 -3.76 -18.72 -0.92
C PRO A 296 -3.22 -19.67 0.16
N VAL A 297 -2.90 -19.13 1.34
CA VAL A 297 -2.68 -19.96 2.54
C VAL A 297 -4.03 -20.33 3.18
N GLU A 298 -4.07 -21.47 3.86
CA GLU A 298 -5.25 -21.90 4.63
C GLU A 298 -5.18 -21.40 6.07
N VAL A 299 -6.33 -20.99 6.60
CA VAL A 299 -6.51 -20.62 8.02
C VAL A 299 -7.78 -21.25 8.57
N ALA A 300 -7.79 -21.62 9.86
CA ALA A 300 -9.00 -22.16 10.48
C ALA A 300 -10.04 -21.04 10.72
N PRO A 301 -11.35 -21.33 10.65
CA PRO A 301 -12.40 -20.33 10.89
C PRO A 301 -12.28 -19.58 12.23
N GLY A 302 -11.83 -20.24 13.29
CA GLY A 302 -11.55 -19.61 14.59
C GLY A 302 -10.42 -18.58 14.55
N GLN A 303 -9.37 -18.82 13.76
CA GLN A 303 -8.23 -17.90 13.61
C GLN A 303 -8.65 -16.59 12.94
N LEU A 304 -9.40 -16.69 11.85
CA LEU A 304 -9.98 -15.51 11.19
C LEU A 304 -11.05 -14.83 12.05
N SER A 305 -11.80 -15.58 12.86
CA SER A 305 -12.80 -15.01 13.77
C SER A 305 -12.15 -14.18 14.89
N ALA A 306 -10.93 -14.53 15.33
CA ALA A 306 -10.17 -13.72 16.28
C ALA A 306 -9.75 -12.35 15.71
N PHE A 307 -9.50 -12.23 14.41
CA PHE A 307 -9.22 -10.93 13.78
C PHE A 307 -10.44 -9.99 13.91
N ARG A 308 -11.66 -10.57 13.86
CA ARG A 308 -12.95 -9.88 13.98
C ARG A 308 -13.33 -9.53 15.43
N THR A 309 -12.47 -9.73 16.42
CA THR A 309 -12.68 -9.24 17.81
C THR A 309 -11.93 -7.95 18.13
N LEU A 310 -10.98 -7.56 17.27
CA LEU A 310 -10.27 -6.29 17.34
C LEU A 310 -11.22 -5.10 17.10
N LEU A 311 -10.83 -3.91 17.53
CA LEU A 311 -11.60 -2.68 17.41
C LEU A 311 -10.81 -1.57 16.72
N PHE A 312 -11.49 -0.78 15.90
CA PHE A 312 -11.02 0.52 15.38
C PHE A 312 -10.93 1.59 16.47
N SER A 313 -11.68 1.43 17.58
CA SER A 313 -11.78 2.40 18.65
C SER A 313 -10.83 2.13 19.83
N ALA A 314 -10.47 3.20 20.53
CA ALA A 314 -9.58 3.17 21.68
C ALA A 314 -10.30 2.63 22.94
N LEU A 315 -9.55 2.39 24.01
CA LEU A 315 -10.14 2.01 25.29
C LEU A 315 -10.94 3.18 25.88
N GLY A 316 -12.23 2.95 26.17
CA GLY A 316 -13.16 3.98 26.66
C GLY A 316 -13.92 4.74 25.57
N GLU A 317 -13.63 4.49 24.29
CA GLU A 317 -14.50 4.90 23.18
C GLU A 317 -15.63 3.88 22.95
N GLU A 318 -16.66 4.26 22.18
CA GLU A 318 -17.70 3.35 21.67
C GLU A 318 -17.06 2.18 20.88
N GLU A 319 -17.36 0.92 21.23
CA GLU A 319 -16.74 -0.25 20.58
C GLU A 319 -17.14 -0.35 19.09
N LYS A 320 -16.15 -0.22 18.20
CA LYS A 320 -16.32 -0.29 16.74
C LYS A 320 -15.45 -1.40 16.19
N VAL A 321 -16.07 -2.54 15.88
CA VAL A 321 -15.40 -3.76 15.46
C VAL A 321 -14.57 -3.54 14.20
N MET A 322 -13.32 -3.97 14.24
CA MET A 322 -12.37 -3.91 13.13
C MET A 322 -12.70 -5.00 12.09
N VAL A 323 -13.53 -4.64 11.11
CA VAL A 323 -13.93 -5.48 9.98
C VAL A 323 -14.12 -4.63 8.72
N ASN A 324 -13.98 -5.26 7.55
CA ASN A 324 -14.02 -4.60 6.24
C ASN A 324 -12.97 -3.48 6.12
N ASN A 325 -11.76 -3.72 6.61
CA ASN A 325 -10.65 -2.76 6.57
C ASN A 325 -9.87 -2.77 5.23
N TYR A 326 -10.47 -3.31 4.17
CA TYR A 326 -9.93 -3.31 2.81
C TYR A 326 -10.40 -2.09 1.99
N ARG A 327 -9.61 -1.70 1.00
CA ARG A 327 -9.92 -0.72 -0.04
C ARG A 327 -10.68 -1.36 -1.19
N PRO A 328 -11.70 -0.70 -1.77
CA PRO A 328 -12.32 -1.15 -3.02
C PRO A 328 -11.32 -1.23 -4.19
N LEU A 329 -11.59 -2.16 -5.12
CA LEU A 329 -10.82 -2.38 -6.35
C LEU A 329 -10.66 -1.09 -7.17
N GLN A 330 -9.44 -0.80 -7.60
CA GLN A 330 -9.08 0.36 -8.42
C GLN A 330 -9.02 0.00 -9.91
N PRO A 331 -9.23 0.96 -10.84
CA PRO A 331 -9.08 0.70 -12.27
C PRO A 331 -7.67 0.25 -12.64
N LEU A 332 -7.55 -0.75 -13.51
CA LEU A 332 -6.25 -1.22 -14.01
C LEU A 332 -5.51 -0.11 -14.80
N MET A 333 -6.25 0.77 -15.47
CA MET A 333 -5.71 1.77 -16.40
C MET A 333 -4.81 1.11 -17.47
N ASN A 334 -3.78 1.80 -17.94
CA ASN A 334 -2.87 1.31 -18.99
C ASN A 334 -1.80 0.31 -18.46
N ARG A 335 -2.04 -0.35 -17.33
CA ARG A 335 -1.10 -1.31 -16.72
C ARG A 335 -1.35 -2.72 -17.23
N GLN A 336 -0.28 -3.49 -17.35
CA GLN A 336 -0.33 -4.93 -17.60
C GLN A 336 0.07 -5.69 -16.34
N VAL A 337 -0.71 -6.71 -15.99
CA VAL A 337 -0.33 -7.68 -14.96
C VAL A 337 0.56 -8.74 -15.59
N ARG A 338 1.74 -8.99 -15.02
CA ARG A 338 2.64 -10.06 -15.46
C ARG A 338 2.51 -11.27 -14.54
N ALA A 339 2.74 -12.48 -15.07
CA ALA A 339 2.74 -13.73 -14.31
C ALA A 339 4.11 -14.42 -14.40
N SER A 340 4.56 -15.05 -13.30
CA SER A 340 5.77 -15.89 -13.27
C SER A 340 5.58 -17.27 -13.92
N PHE A 341 4.33 -17.60 -14.29
CA PHE A 341 3.90 -18.91 -14.76
C PHE A 341 3.08 -18.79 -16.05
N GLN A 342 3.07 -19.85 -16.85
CA GLN A 342 2.22 -19.90 -18.04
C GLN A 342 0.77 -20.16 -17.64
N ALA A 343 -0.16 -19.45 -18.28
CA ALA A 343 -1.56 -19.86 -18.29
C ALA A 343 -1.66 -21.24 -18.95
N ILE A 344 -2.03 -22.26 -18.18
CA ILE A 344 -2.29 -23.60 -18.72
C ILE A 344 -3.54 -23.49 -19.60
N ASN A 345 -3.34 -23.51 -20.91
CA ASN A 345 -4.43 -23.74 -21.84
C ASN A 345 -4.90 -25.18 -21.65
N GLU A 346 -6.00 -25.36 -20.92
CA GLU A 346 -6.81 -26.57 -20.96
C GLU A 346 -7.50 -26.69 -22.33
N GLY A 347 -6.68 -26.94 -23.36
CA GLY A 347 -7.14 -27.22 -24.70
C GLY A 347 -7.92 -28.53 -24.70
N THR A 348 -9.24 -28.41 -24.91
CA THR A 348 -10.13 -29.44 -25.46
C THR A 348 -9.65 -30.88 -25.28
N ARG A 349 -9.75 -31.40 -24.04
CA ARG A 349 -9.86 -32.85 -23.82
C ARG A 349 -11.14 -33.33 -24.51
N SER A 350 -11.04 -33.69 -25.79
CA SER A 350 -12.13 -34.33 -26.50
C SER A 350 -12.39 -35.67 -25.84
N TRP A 351 -13.53 -35.81 -25.18
CA TRP A 351 -14.05 -37.10 -24.79
C TRP A 351 -14.29 -37.91 -26.08
N ARG A 352 -13.37 -38.81 -26.39
CA ARG A 352 -13.62 -39.89 -27.34
C ARG A 352 -14.20 -41.04 -26.53
N HIS A 353 -15.32 -41.56 -27.02
CA HIS A 353 -16.01 -42.73 -26.49
C HIS A 353 -15.18 -44.00 -26.71
#